data_AF-A0A933ZH71-F1
#
_entry.id   AF-A0A933ZH71-F1
#
_cell.length_a   1.000
_cell.length_b   1.000
_cell.length_c   1.000
_cell.angle_alpha   90.00
_cell.angle_beta   90.00
_cell.angle_gamma   90.00
#
_symmetry.space_group_name_H-M   'P 1'
#
loop_
_entity.id
_entity.type
_entity.pdbx_description
1 polymer ?
#
loop_
_entity_poly.entity_id
_entity_poly.type
_entity_poly.pdbx_seq_one_letter_code
_entity_poly.pdbx_strand_id
1 'polypeptide(L)'
;MSSVHWLARCTSCWCSLGLLAASTASCSDPVTPPPQAAFTATFGGASCAAAVDPGPKIGIGKADPGDWATYADGTEGIHVACRVVAQGDNYYANISISRGSTTLSFEATMPNDPTKTATTKTIRVGGPNTTGGTYAPDTDQTCTVAFIEGAPGRIKASYDCQTMVSGNTIANPPCHVSGYVVAENCDSE
;
A
#
# COMPACT_ATOMS: atom_id res chain seq x y z
N MET A 1 -21.03 -17.21 14.02
CA MET A 1 -20.29 -16.52 12.94
C MET A 1 -20.01 -17.56 11.87
N SER A 2 -20.62 -17.36 10.71
CA SER A 2 -20.92 -18.41 9.73
C SER A 2 -19.74 -18.71 8.82
N SER A 3 -19.29 -19.97 8.83
CA SER A 3 -18.38 -20.54 7.85
C SER A 3 -19.10 -20.73 6.52
N VAL A 4 -18.72 -19.95 5.50
CA VAL A 4 -19.20 -20.13 4.13
C VAL A 4 -18.36 -21.21 3.46
N HIS A 5 -18.89 -22.43 3.45
CA HIS A 5 -18.37 -23.54 2.65
C HIS A 5 -18.77 -23.33 1.18
N TRP A 6 -17.79 -23.11 0.30
CA TRP A 6 -18.00 -23.19 -1.14
C TRP A 6 -17.91 -24.65 -1.59
N LEU A 7 -19.07 -25.26 -1.81
CA LEU A 7 -19.23 -26.56 -2.45
C LEU A 7 -19.05 -26.39 -3.97
N ALA A 8 -17.87 -26.72 -4.49
CA ALA A 8 -17.68 -26.94 -5.90
C ALA A 8 -18.41 -28.23 -6.31
N ARG A 9 -19.59 -28.07 -6.91
CA ARG A 9 -20.32 -29.17 -7.56
C ARG A 9 -19.66 -29.50 -8.90
N CYS A 10 -18.74 -30.46 -8.89
CA CYS A 10 -18.36 -31.19 -10.11
C CYS A 10 -19.43 -32.24 -10.40
N THR A 11 -20.39 -31.88 -11.25
CA THR A 11 -21.39 -32.81 -11.77
C THR A 11 -20.71 -33.81 -12.68
N SER A 12 -20.72 -35.07 -12.25
CA SER A 12 -20.18 -36.24 -12.92
C SER A 12 -20.92 -36.52 -14.24
N CYS A 13 -20.19 -36.43 -15.35
CA CYS A 13 -20.64 -36.92 -16.66
C CYS A 13 -19.93 -38.26 -16.93
N TRP A 14 -20.68 -39.36 -16.78
CA TRP A 14 -20.27 -40.68 -17.25
C TRP A 14 -20.59 -40.80 -18.73
N CYS A 15 -19.58 -40.96 -19.58
CA CYS A 15 -19.73 -41.57 -20.89
C CYS A 15 -18.40 -42.17 -21.39
N SER A 16 -18.40 -43.50 -21.50
CA SER A 16 -17.78 -44.32 -22.56
C SER A 16 -16.25 -44.41 -22.67
N LEU A 17 -15.75 -45.65 -22.52
CA LEU A 17 -14.45 -46.14 -22.98
C LEU A 17 -14.19 -45.78 -24.46
N GLY A 18 -13.09 -45.09 -24.74
CA GLY A 18 -12.60 -44.87 -26.10
C GLY A 18 -11.35 -43.99 -26.16
N LEU A 19 -10.20 -44.63 -26.41
CA LEU A 19 -8.88 -44.10 -26.79
C LEU A 19 -8.16 -43.14 -25.83
N LEU A 20 -6.96 -43.58 -25.41
CA LEU A 20 -5.87 -42.76 -24.89
C LEU A 20 -5.53 -41.63 -25.89
N ALA A 21 -5.96 -40.42 -25.60
CA ALA A 21 -5.25 -39.21 -25.99
C ALA A 21 -5.05 -38.42 -24.70
N ALA A 22 -3.83 -38.50 -24.15
CA ALA A 22 -3.38 -37.68 -23.05
C ALA A 22 -3.27 -36.22 -23.54
N SER A 23 -4.40 -35.55 -23.70
CA SER A 23 -4.43 -34.09 -23.72
C SER A 23 -4.11 -33.66 -22.30
N THR A 24 -2.84 -33.36 -22.04
CA THR A 24 -2.45 -32.53 -20.91
C THR A 24 -3.25 -31.24 -21.05
N ALA A 25 -4.38 -31.16 -20.37
CA ALA A 25 -5.05 -29.91 -20.12
C ALA A 25 -4.03 -29.08 -19.36
N SER A 26 -3.31 -28.22 -20.08
CA SER A 26 -2.57 -27.13 -19.49
C SER A 26 -3.62 -26.29 -18.79
N CYS A 27 -3.78 -26.52 -17.50
CA CYS A 27 -4.43 -25.58 -16.60
C CYS A 27 -3.61 -24.30 -16.73
N SER A 28 -4.05 -23.38 -17.59
CA SER A 28 -3.51 -22.03 -17.62
C SER A 28 -3.69 -21.49 -16.21
N ASP A 29 -2.58 -21.18 -15.54
CA ASP A 29 -2.67 -20.57 -14.22
C ASP A 29 -3.60 -19.36 -14.29
N PRO A 30 -4.48 -19.19 -13.28
CA PRO A 30 -5.36 -18.04 -13.24
C PRO A 30 -4.52 -16.76 -13.36
N VAL A 31 -4.96 -15.85 -14.24
CA VAL A 31 -4.29 -14.57 -14.45
C VAL A 31 -4.14 -13.87 -13.10
N THR A 32 -2.90 -13.54 -12.73
CA THR A 32 -2.62 -12.79 -11.49
C THR A 32 -3.41 -11.48 -11.51
N PRO A 33 -4.17 -11.15 -10.45
CA PRO A 33 -4.87 -9.88 -10.37
C PRO A 33 -3.89 -8.70 -10.51
N PRO A 34 -4.33 -7.55 -11.04
CA PRO A 34 -3.47 -6.38 -11.14
C PRO A 34 -3.05 -5.89 -9.74
N PRO A 35 -1.90 -5.19 -9.63
CA PRO A 35 -1.47 -4.56 -8.39
C PRO A 35 -2.51 -3.60 -7.82
N GLN A 36 -2.70 -3.64 -6.51
CA GLN A 36 -3.65 -2.82 -5.78
C GLN A 36 -2.98 -2.18 -4.57
N ALA A 37 -3.27 -0.92 -4.29
CA ALA A 37 -2.74 -0.26 -3.10
C ALA A 37 -3.65 0.84 -2.58
N ALA A 38 -3.58 1.14 -1.30
CA ALA A 38 -4.26 2.26 -0.68
C ALA A 38 -3.31 2.96 0.28
N PHE A 39 -3.47 4.27 0.40
CA PHE A 39 -2.64 5.07 1.29
C PHE A 39 -3.48 6.20 1.87
N THR A 40 -3.35 6.41 3.17
CA THR A 40 -3.97 7.54 3.88
C THR A 40 -2.90 8.42 4.48
N ALA A 41 -3.04 9.73 4.36
CA ALA A 41 -2.21 10.69 5.07
C ALA A 41 -3.07 11.65 5.90
N THR A 42 -2.69 11.80 7.17
CA THR A 42 -3.23 12.79 8.11
C THR A 42 -2.13 13.79 8.40
N PHE A 43 -2.41 15.08 8.17
CA PHE A 43 -1.47 16.17 8.39
C PHE A 43 -1.72 16.82 9.74
N GLY A 44 -0.66 16.99 10.52
CA GLY A 44 -0.65 17.68 11.80
C GLY A 44 0.32 18.87 11.79
N GLY A 45 -0.01 19.92 12.54
CA GLY A 45 0.83 21.11 12.70
C GLY A 45 0.42 22.28 11.80
N ALA A 46 0.53 23.49 12.36
CA ALA A 46 0.02 24.73 11.77
C ALA A 46 0.72 25.16 10.47
N SER A 47 1.85 24.52 10.13
CA SER A 47 2.70 24.94 9.01
C SER A 47 2.69 23.95 7.83
N CYS A 48 1.88 22.90 7.90
CA CYS A 48 1.46 22.24 6.67
C CYS A 48 0.66 23.27 5.87
N ALA A 49 1.04 23.57 4.63
CA ALA A 49 0.63 24.71 3.81
C ALA A 49 -0.88 24.75 3.44
N ALA A 50 -1.69 23.91 4.10
CA ALA A 50 -3.13 23.78 3.95
C ALA A 50 -3.88 23.32 5.23
N ALA A 51 -3.24 23.16 6.39
CA ALA A 51 -3.91 22.67 7.60
C ALA A 51 -4.01 23.77 8.68
N VAL A 52 -5.02 24.64 8.55
CA VAL A 52 -5.62 25.26 9.74
C VAL A 52 -6.68 24.25 10.19
N ASP A 53 -6.53 23.67 11.38
CA ASP A 53 -7.24 22.47 11.89
C ASP A 53 -6.62 21.14 11.37
N PRO A 54 -6.64 20.00 12.11
CA PRO A 54 -5.82 18.79 11.87
C PRO A 54 -6.25 18.00 10.62
N GLY A 55 -6.07 18.66 9.46
CA GLY A 55 -7.01 18.77 8.36
C GLY A 55 -7.40 17.52 7.56
N PRO A 56 -7.85 17.72 6.31
CA PRO A 56 -8.54 16.68 5.52
C PRO A 56 -7.62 15.49 5.25
N LYS A 57 -8.13 14.28 5.50
CA LYS A 57 -7.47 13.03 5.12
C LYS A 57 -7.23 13.02 3.60
N ILE A 58 -5.97 12.86 3.17
CA ILE A 58 -5.66 12.58 1.76
C ILE A 58 -5.67 11.06 1.58
N GLY A 59 -6.54 10.56 0.69
CA GLY A 59 -6.60 9.14 0.35
C GLY A 59 -6.56 8.90 -1.15
N ILE A 60 -5.78 7.92 -1.59
CA ILE A 60 -5.98 7.25 -2.88
C ILE A 60 -6.30 5.79 -2.57
N GLY A 61 -7.52 5.34 -2.90
CA GLY A 61 -8.11 4.17 -2.24
C GLY A 61 -8.47 4.47 -0.78
N LYS A 62 -9.49 3.83 -0.20
CA LYS A 62 -9.95 4.11 1.16
C LYS A 62 -9.49 3.01 2.12
N ALA A 63 -8.35 3.20 2.79
CA ALA A 63 -7.97 2.35 3.93
C ALA A 63 -8.52 2.95 5.24
N ASP A 64 -9.52 2.32 5.85
CA ASP A 64 -9.86 2.62 7.25
C ASP A 64 -8.91 1.84 8.18
N PRO A 65 -8.59 2.34 9.41
CA PRO A 65 -7.75 1.63 10.36
C PRO A 65 -8.41 0.30 10.78
N GLY A 66 -8.06 -0.79 10.10
CA GLY A 66 -8.65 -2.11 10.30
C GLY A 66 -9.23 -2.74 9.04
N ASP A 67 -9.55 -1.95 8.01
CA ASP A 67 -10.15 -2.45 6.77
C ASP A 67 -9.12 -2.67 5.67
N TRP A 68 -9.27 -3.80 4.97
CA TRP A 68 -8.60 -4.13 3.71
C TRP A 68 -9.40 -3.63 2.50
N ALA A 69 -10.07 -2.47 2.59
CA ALA A 69 -11.02 -2.03 1.56
C ALA A 69 -10.39 -1.13 0.47
N THR A 70 -10.75 -1.43 -0.78
CA THR A 70 -10.47 -0.79 -2.10
C THR A 70 -9.74 0.56 -2.08
N TYR A 71 -8.42 0.62 -2.31
CA TYR A 71 -7.57 0.22 -3.46
C TYR A 71 -7.68 1.15 -4.67
N ALA A 72 -6.65 1.97 -4.86
CA ALA A 72 -6.16 2.25 -6.20
C ALA A 72 -5.92 0.90 -6.89
N ASP A 73 -6.79 0.51 -7.82
CA ASP A 73 -6.74 -0.79 -8.49
C ASP A 73 -6.25 -0.70 -9.94
N GLY A 74 -5.69 0.46 -10.31
CA GLY A 74 -5.28 0.73 -11.69
C GLY A 74 -6.44 1.11 -12.62
N THR A 75 -7.67 1.31 -12.12
CA THR A 75 -8.80 1.84 -12.92
C THR A 75 -8.60 3.32 -13.27
N GLU A 76 -9.39 3.82 -14.24
CA GLU A 76 -9.14 5.09 -14.94
C GLU A 76 -8.61 6.24 -14.06
N GLY A 77 -7.38 6.63 -14.37
CA GLY A 77 -6.70 7.78 -13.77
C GLY A 77 -5.90 7.46 -12.50
N ILE A 78 -5.88 6.21 -12.02
CA ILE A 78 -5.05 5.79 -10.89
C ILE A 78 -3.95 4.83 -11.35
N HIS A 79 -2.70 5.08 -10.97
CA HIS A 79 -1.57 4.20 -11.24
C HIS A 79 -1.03 3.63 -9.93
N VAL A 80 -0.82 2.31 -9.92
CA VAL A 80 -0.15 1.60 -8.81
C VAL A 80 1.06 0.86 -9.36
N ALA A 81 2.20 1.09 -8.73
CA ALA A 81 3.39 0.25 -8.88
C ALA A 81 3.80 -0.20 -7.48
N CYS A 82 3.84 -1.50 -7.23
CA CYS A 82 4.27 -2.00 -5.94
C CYS A 82 5.05 -3.31 -6.04
N ARG A 83 6.03 -3.45 -5.15
CA ARG A 83 6.85 -4.64 -4.92
C ARG A 83 6.94 -4.91 -3.43
N VAL A 84 6.63 -6.14 -3.02
CA VAL A 84 6.71 -6.59 -1.63
C VAL A 84 7.39 -7.96 -1.60
N VAL A 85 8.62 -8.01 -1.10
CA VAL A 85 9.44 -9.22 -1.08
C VAL A 85 9.91 -9.55 0.34
N ALA A 86 9.99 -10.84 0.66
CA ALA A 86 10.60 -11.29 1.91
C ALA A 86 12.13 -11.16 1.82
N GLN A 87 12.76 -10.68 2.89
CA GLN A 87 14.21 -10.52 3.04
C GLN A 87 14.65 -11.02 4.42
N GLY A 88 14.87 -12.33 4.54
CA GLY A 88 15.13 -12.97 5.83
C GLY A 88 13.92 -12.80 6.75
N ASP A 89 14.13 -12.24 7.94
CA ASP A 89 13.07 -11.94 8.93
C ASP A 89 12.34 -10.61 8.68
N ASN A 90 12.50 -10.01 7.49
CA ASN A 90 11.94 -8.71 7.15
C ASN A 90 11.10 -8.78 5.86
N TYR A 91 10.30 -7.74 5.63
CA TYR A 91 9.68 -7.45 4.34
C TYR A 91 10.21 -6.14 3.79
N TYR A 92 10.73 -6.18 2.56
CA TYR A 92 10.97 -4.96 1.78
C TYR A 92 9.71 -4.63 0.99
N ALA A 93 9.21 -3.42 1.15
CA ALA A 93 8.09 -2.90 0.38
C ALA A 93 8.50 -1.60 -0.30
N ASN A 94 8.25 -1.51 -1.61
CA ASN A 94 8.33 -0.29 -2.42
C ASN A 94 6.98 -0.12 -3.11
N ILE A 95 6.29 0.97 -2.81
CA ILE A 95 4.90 1.22 -3.23
C ILE A 95 4.82 2.66 -3.72
N SER A 96 4.25 2.84 -4.89
CA SER A 96 3.96 4.13 -5.49
C SER A 96 2.51 4.14 -6.00
N ILE A 97 1.76 5.15 -5.59
CA ILE A 97 0.37 5.38 -5.99
C ILE A 97 0.26 6.80 -6.53
N SER A 98 -0.35 6.98 -7.70
CA SER A 98 -0.65 8.30 -8.24
C SER A 98 -2.05 8.39 -8.85
N ARG A 99 -2.69 9.55 -8.70
CA ARG A 99 -3.97 9.90 -9.35
C ARG A 99 -4.04 11.39 -9.63
N GLY A 100 -4.03 11.79 -10.90
CA GLY A 100 -3.97 13.21 -11.26
C GLY A 100 -2.72 13.88 -10.66
N SER A 101 -2.91 14.89 -9.80
CA SER A 101 -1.82 15.56 -9.07
C SER A 101 -1.48 14.93 -7.71
N THR A 102 -2.24 13.93 -7.26
CA THR A 102 -1.98 13.26 -5.98
C THR A 102 -0.94 12.16 -6.17
N THR A 103 0.11 12.14 -5.35
CA THR A 103 1.19 11.15 -5.39
C THR A 103 1.58 10.70 -4.00
N LEU A 104 1.76 9.40 -3.82
CA LEU A 104 2.14 8.77 -2.55
C LEU A 104 3.23 7.73 -2.85
N SER A 105 4.42 7.90 -2.26
CA SER A 105 5.49 6.89 -2.34
C SER A 105 5.87 6.40 -0.96
N PHE A 106 6.17 5.12 -0.85
CA PHE A 106 6.57 4.45 0.36
C PHE A 106 7.64 3.43 0.01
N GLU A 107 8.78 3.47 0.71
CA GLU A 107 9.78 2.42 0.61
C GLU A 107 10.36 2.13 2.00
N ALA A 108 10.26 0.91 2.48
CA ALA A 108 10.80 0.52 3.76
C ALA A 108 11.13 -0.98 3.81
N THR A 109 12.17 -1.32 4.57
CA THR A 109 12.41 -2.68 5.05
C THR A 109 11.91 -2.78 6.47
N MET A 110 10.85 -3.55 6.69
CA MET A 110 10.16 -3.69 7.97
C MET A 110 10.44 -5.06 8.59
N PRO A 111 10.74 -5.12 9.89
CA PRO A 111 10.76 -6.38 10.62
C PRO A 111 9.41 -7.09 10.51
N ASN A 112 9.43 -8.40 10.27
CA ASN A 112 8.24 -9.26 10.36
C ASN A 112 7.91 -9.56 11.83
N ASP A 113 7.83 -8.51 12.64
CA ASP A 113 7.54 -8.53 14.07
C ASP A 113 6.79 -7.24 14.40
N PRO A 114 5.48 -7.32 14.70
CA PRO A 114 4.65 -6.13 14.94
C PRO A 114 5.04 -5.35 16.21
N THR A 115 5.93 -5.90 17.04
CA THR A 115 6.47 -5.19 18.20
C THR A 115 7.68 -4.31 17.86
N LYS A 116 8.23 -4.46 16.65
CA LYS A 116 9.38 -3.71 16.16
C LYS A 116 8.95 -2.66 15.14
N THR A 117 9.75 -1.61 15.05
CA THR A 117 9.58 -0.55 14.06
C THR A 117 10.81 -0.47 13.17
N ALA A 118 10.60 0.03 11.96
CA ALA A 118 11.63 0.44 11.03
C ALA A 118 11.67 1.95 10.90
N THR A 119 12.72 2.46 10.26
CA THR A 119 12.82 3.86 9.88
C THR A 119 12.98 3.99 8.36
N THR A 120 12.43 5.06 7.80
CA THR A 120 12.56 5.36 6.37
C THR A 120 12.63 6.86 6.09
N LYS A 121 13.23 7.23 4.95
CA LYS A 121 13.32 8.61 4.43
C LYS A 121 12.55 8.81 3.12
N THR A 122 11.80 7.81 2.67
CA THR A 122 11.27 7.76 1.30
C THR A 122 9.77 8.05 1.20
N ILE A 123 9.12 8.28 2.35
CA ILE A 123 7.68 8.56 2.38
C ILE A 123 7.43 9.93 1.78
N ARG A 124 6.78 9.99 0.61
CA ARG A 124 6.44 11.26 -0.03
C ARG A 124 4.94 11.36 -0.23
N VAL A 125 4.40 12.54 0.04
CA VAL A 125 2.97 12.82 -0.03
C VAL A 125 2.74 14.15 -0.74
N GLY A 126 1.99 14.14 -1.84
CA GLY A 126 1.61 15.35 -2.57
C GLY A 126 0.17 15.25 -3.07
N GLY A 127 -0.52 16.38 -3.20
CA GLY A 127 -1.86 16.45 -3.77
C GLY A 127 -2.50 17.84 -3.74
N PRO A 128 -3.80 17.94 -4.09
CA PRO A 128 -4.51 19.22 -4.08
C PRO A 128 -4.55 19.87 -2.69
N ASN A 129 -4.66 19.05 -1.64
CA ASN A 129 -4.67 19.49 -0.24
C ASN A 129 -3.28 19.92 0.26
N THR A 130 -2.23 19.84 -0.54
CA THR A 130 -0.90 20.37 -0.20
C THR A 130 -0.56 21.61 -1.03
N THR A 131 -1.56 22.25 -1.65
CA THR A 131 -1.37 23.39 -2.56
C THR A 131 -0.42 23.03 -3.71
N GLY A 132 -0.41 21.75 -4.13
CA GLY A 132 0.48 21.22 -5.15
C GLY A 132 1.93 20.94 -4.70
N GLY A 133 2.26 21.18 -3.42
CA GLY A 133 3.57 20.84 -2.85
C GLY A 133 3.71 19.36 -2.55
N THR A 134 4.93 18.82 -2.66
CA THR A 134 5.24 17.46 -2.21
C THR A 134 5.97 17.52 -0.89
N TYR A 135 5.41 16.85 0.11
CA TYR A 135 6.01 16.65 1.42
C TYR A 135 6.89 15.41 1.41
N ALA A 136 8.09 15.53 1.96
CA ALA A 136 9.03 14.43 2.18
C ALA A 136 9.70 14.60 3.56
N PRO A 137 10.34 13.57 4.12
CA PRO A 137 11.08 13.70 5.36
C PRO A 137 12.27 14.63 5.11
N ASP A 138 12.60 15.47 6.10
CA ASP A 138 13.82 16.26 6.05
C ASP A 138 15.07 15.37 5.90
N THR A 139 16.16 15.90 5.35
CA THR A 139 17.40 15.14 5.09
C THR A 139 17.93 14.40 6.32
N ASP A 140 17.74 14.95 7.51
CA ASP A 140 18.22 14.36 8.77
C ASP A 140 17.11 13.64 9.56
N GLN A 141 15.88 13.67 9.08
CA GLN A 141 14.72 13.08 9.75
C GLN A 141 14.32 11.77 9.09
N THR A 142 13.73 10.89 9.89
CA THR A 142 13.19 9.60 9.42
C THR A 142 11.76 9.45 9.91
N CYS A 143 10.91 8.85 9.10
CA CYS A 143 9.62 8.38 9.55
C CYS A 143 9.78 7.03 10.26
N THR A 144 9.01 6.83 11.32
CA THR A 144 8.84 5.52 11.95
C THR A 144 7.80 4.73 11.17
N VAL A 145 8.06 3.45 10.95
CA VAL A 145 7.16 2.53 10.25
C VAL A 145 6.92 1.32 11.14
N ALA A 146 5.66 0.98 11.38
CA ALA A 146 5.29 -0.22 12.13
C ALA A 146 4.65 -1.25 11.19
N PHE A 147 5.19 -2.46 11.21
CA PHE A 147 4.59 -3.59 10.54
C PHE A 147 3.28 -3.98 11.24
N ILE A 148 2.22 -4.19 10.46
CA ILE A 148 0.94 -4.67 11.00
C ILE A 148 0.71 -6.10 10.53
N GLU A 149 0.75 -6.32 9.21
CA GLU A 149 0.56 -7.63 8.58
C GLU A 149 1.18 -7.65 7.18
N GLY A 150 1.63 -8.80 6.70
CA GLY A 150 2.25 -8.92 5.38
C GLY A 150 2.60 -10.34 4.98
N ALA A 151 2.84 -10.51 3.69
CA ALA A 151 3.40 -11.70 3.04
C ALA A 151 4.06 -11.24 1.72
N PRO A 152 4.84 -12.08 1.02
CA PRO A 152 5.28 -11.74 -0.33
C PRO A 152 4.08 -11.32 -1.19
N GLY A 153 4.20 -10.20 -1.91
CA GLY A 153 3.14 -9.59 -2.72
C GLY A 153 2.07 -8.80 -1.95
N ARG A 154 2.10 -8.73 -0.61
CA ARG A 154 1.13 -7.94 0.18
C ARG A 154 1.69 -7.35 1.48
N ILE A 155 1.27 -6.15 1.84
CA ILE A 155 1.71 -5.51 3.07
C ILE A 155 0.66 -4.56 3.61
N LYS A 156 0.62 -4.42 4.93
CA LYS A 156 -0.01 -3.32 5.64
C LYS A 156 0.93 -2.81 6.72
N ALA A 157 1.16 -1.52 6.70
CA ALA A 157 2.01 -0.84 7.65
C ALA A 157 1.40 0.51 8.03
N SER A 158 1.66 0.94 9.26
CA SER A 158 1.47 2.33 9.64
C SER A 158 2.78 3.08 9.52
N TYR A 159 2.69 4.39 9.32
CA TYR A 159 3.83 5.26 9.30
C TYR A 159 3.56 6.56 10.06
N ASP A 160 4.62 7.12 10.61
CA ASP A 160 4.59 8.35 11.38
C ASP A 160 5.84 9.19 11.09
N CYS A 161 5.64 10.35 10.47
CA CYS A 161 6.70 11.28 10.08
C CYS A 161 6.58 12.55 10.93
N GLN A 162 7.48 12.70 11.90
CA GLN A 162 7.45 13.81 12.85
C GLN A 162 7.79 15.16 12.23
N THR A 163 8.60 15.17 11.17
CA THR A 163 8.99 16.39 10.46
C THR A 163 9.04 16.12 8.97
N MET A 164 8.20 16.82 8.25
CA MET A 164 8.10 16.80 6.79
C MET A 164 8.38 18.19 6.23
N VAL A 165 9.09 18.25 5.11
CA VAL A 165 9.44 19.47 4.37
C VAL A 165 8.72 19.49 3.04
N SER A 166 8.27 20.66 2.61
CA SER A 166 7.78 20.90 1.25
C SER A 166 8.84 21.71 0.50
N GLY A 167 9.52 21.09 -0.47
CA GLY A 167 10.72 21.67 -1.09
C GLY A 167 11.90 21.66 -0.11
N ASN A 168 12.60 22.79 0.02
CA ASN A 168 13.79 22.93 0.89
C ASN A 168 13.49 23.64 2.22
N THR A 169 12.21 23.82 2.56
CA THR A 169 11.81 24.64 3.71
C THR A 169 11.22 23.76 4.80
N ILE A 170 11.91 23.71 5.94
CA ILE A 170 11.34 23.22 7.19
C ILE A 170 10.42 24.31 7.72
N ALA A 171 9.14 23.99 7.80
CA ALA A 171 8.15 24.90 8.35
C ALA A 171 8.26 24.91 9.90
N ASN A 172 7.92 26.03 10.55
CA ASN A 172 7.99 26.16 12.02
C ASN A 172 6.65 26.65 12.59
N PRO A 173 5.90 25.83 13.37
CA PRO A 173 6.22 24.46 13.79
C PRO A 173 6.31 23.45 12.63
N PRO A 174 7.05 22.33 12.76
CA PRO A 174 7.21 21.35 11.69
C PRO A 174 5.87 20.74 11.28
N CYS A 175 5.75 20.41 9.99
CA CYS A 175 4.61 19.65 9.48
C CYS A 175 4.80 18.17 9.85
N HIS A 176 3.79 17.60 10.48
CA HIS A 176 3.72 16.19 10.87
C HIS A 176 2.80 15.45 9.89
N VAL A 177 3.16 14.23 9.50
CA VAL A 177 2.30 13.38 8.65
C VAL A 177 2.29 11.95 9.15
N SER A 178 1.11 11.38 9.36
CA SER A 178 0.94 9.98 9.75
C SER A 178 -0.13 9.28 8.93
N GLY A 179 -0.13 7.95 8.94
CA GLY A 179 -1.16 7.19 8.24
C GLY A 179 -0.85 5.71 8.08
N TYR A 180 -1.48 5.12 7.07
CA TYR A 180 -1.39 3.70 6.73
C TYR A 180 -1.11 3.54 5.24
N VAL A 181 -0.38 2.48 4.92
CA VAL A 181 -0.22 1.95 3.57
C VAL A 181 -0.70 0.51 3.56
N VAL A 182 -1.46 0.15 2.53
CA VAL A 182 -1.90 -1.21 2.23
C VAL A 182 -1.57 -1.48 0.78
N ALA A 183 -0.99 -2.63 0.45
CA ALA A 183 -0.80 -3.05 -0.93
C ALA A 183 -0.97 -4.56 -1.07
N GLU A 184 -1.50 -4.98 -2.20
CA GLU A 184 -1.83 -6.36 -2.56
C GLU A 184 -1.53 -6.61 -4.04
N ASN A 185 -1.35 -7.89 -4.40
CA ASN A 185 -0.99 -8.32 -5.76
C ASN A 185 0.25 -7.59 -6.30
N CYS A 186 1.17 -7.22 -5.40
CA CYS A 186 2.44 -6.61 -5.76
C CYS A 186 3.41 -7.63 -6.35
N ASP A 187 4.40 -7.14 -7.08
CA ASP A 187 5.54 -7.96 -7.46
C ASP A 187 6.19 -8.57 -6.21
N SER A 188 6.43 -9.87 -6.25
CA SER A 188 6.94 -10.66 -5.11
C SER A 188 8.25 -11.37 -5.41
N GLU A 189 8.82 -11.19 -6.61
CA GLU A 189 10.08 -11.80 -7.04
C GLU A 189 11.26 -10.80 -6.98
#